data_AF-A0A6J3MJW5-F1
#
_entry.id   AF-A0A6J3MJW5-F1
#
_cell.length_a   1.000
_cell.length_b   1.000
_cell.length_c   1.000
_cell.angle_alpha   90.00
_cell.angle_beta   90.00
_cell.angle_gamma   90.00
#
_symmetry.space_group_name_H-M   'P 1'
#
loop_
_entity.id
_entity.type
_entity.pdbx_description
1 polymer ?
#
loop_
_entity_poly.entity_id
_entity_poly.type
_entity_poly.pdbx_seq_one_letter_code
_entity_poly.pdbx_strand_id
1 'polypeptide(L)'
;MANVGTILPQDHIKALDSLRSRLAQLSTSITLLKQQLEFTETIPPWPSLQKNATSVEYNLRKVGDSMMSFQNVFATAHAYPLPQFPGTSQEHLLQMLLRKKLEPRAEDWLEEALQWHTAYQEVNVDKGATDRLDMEQLKPLWDWARPLTSEIANGLDEEDVFRDNFTIAERQTGIENVNTGIHKNLDIYGEDDDEDDDNSDAGAAMVGVESTSKAKRAPVSSPQQAPLPLVDLLRFMSSGATPSR
;
A
#
# COMPACT_ATOMS: atom_id res chain seq x y z
N MET A 1 20.11 -32.81 -39.59
CA MET A 1 19.53 -33.59 -38.48
C MET A 1 18.43 -32.76 -37.83
N ALA A 2 17.31 -33.39 -37.51
CA ALA A 2 15.98 -32.80 -37.54
C ALA A 2 15.78 -31.64 -36.56
N ASN A 3 15.27 -30.53 -37.10
CA ASN A 3 14.86 -29.33 -36.39
C ASN A 3 13.48 -29.58 -35.75
N VAL A 4 13.43 -30.47 -34.75
CA VAL A 4 12.23 -30.67 -33.93
C VAL A 4 12.33 -29.68 -32.78
N GLY A 5 12.05 -28.42 -33.08
CA GLY A 5 11.55 -27.51 -32.06
C GLY A 5 10.21 -28.08 -31.62
N THR A 6 10.21 -28.85 -30.53
CA THR A 6 8.99 -29.33 -29.90
C THR A 6 8.16 -28.10 -29.59
N ILE A 7 7.09 -27.90 -30.34
CA ILE A 7 6.16 -26.79 -30.17
C ILE A 7 5.58 -26.99 -28.77
N LEU A 8 5.99 -26.17 -27.80
CA LEU A 8 5.43 -26.24 -26.45
C LEU A 8 3.90 -26.13 -26.59
N PRO A 9 3.11 -26.95 -25.87
CA PRO A 9 1.66 -26.84 -25.96
C PRO A 9 1.24 -25.41 -25.60
N GLN A 10 0.26 -24.89 -26.31
CA GLN A 10 -0.12 -23.47 -26.26
C GLN A 10 -0.38 -22.96 -24.83
N ASP A 11 -0.87 -23.83 -23.96
CA ASP A 11 -1.16 -23.50 -22.56
C ASP A 11 0.11 -23.28 -21.73
N HIS A 12 1.22 -23.97 -22.03
CA HIS A 12 2.52 -23.72 -21.40
C HIS A 12 3.08 -22.34 -21.80
N ILE A 13 2.88 -21.95 -23.06
CA ILE A 13 3.31 -20.65 -23.57
C ILE A 13 2.51 -19.53 -22.88
N LYS A 14 1.18 -19.67 -22.78
CA LYS A 14 0.32 -18.72 -22.06
C LYS A 14 0.72 -18.59 -20.59
N ALA A 15 1.02 -19.70 -19.92
CA ALA A 15 1.48 -19.69 -18.53
C ALA A 15 2.80 -18.93 -18.35
N LEU A 16 3.77 -19.16 -19.25
CA LEU A 16 5.04 -18.44 -19.26
C LEU A 16 4.86 -16.94 -19.54
N ASP A 17 4.03 -16.57 -20.52
CA ASP A 17 3.77 -15.16 -20.85
C ASP A 17 3.04 -14.43 -19.71
N SER A 18 2.09 -15.08 -19.05
CA SER A 18 1.42 -14.55 -17.84
C SER A 18 2.43 -14.30 -16.73
N LEU A 19 3.31 -15.28 -16.46
CA LEU A 19 4.35 -15.13 -15.42
C LEU A 19 5.35 -14.03 -15.79
N ARG A 20 5.77 -13.97 -17.07
CA ARG A 20 6.66 -12.92 -17.59
C ARG A 20 6.04 -11.53 -17.40
N SER A 21 4.78 -11.34 -17.75
CA SER A 21 4.08 -10.06 -17.59
C SER A 21 4.07 -9.61 -16.13
N ARG A 22 3.77 -10.52 -15.19
CA ARG A 22 3.75 -10.24 -13.75
C ARG A 22 5.15 -9.96 -13.18
N LEU A 23 6.17 -10.71 -13.60
CA LEU A 23 7.56 -10.44 -13.21
C LEU A 23 8.05 -9.08 -13.74
N ALA A 24 7.64 -8.70 -14.95
CA ALA A 24 7.95 -7.38 -15.49
C ALA A 24 7.30 -6.28 -14.65
N GLN A 25 6.03 -6.43 -14.26
CA GLN A 25 5.34 -5.49 -13.35
C GLN A 25 6.05 -5.37 -12.00
N LEU A 26 6.43 -6.50 -11.39
CA LEU A 26 7.20 -6.50 -10.14
C LEU A 26 8.54 -5.78 -10.31
N SER A 27 9.29 -6.06 -11.38
CA SER A 27 10.56 -5.39 -11.67
C SER A 27 10.36 -3.88 -11.79
N THR A 28 9.35 -3.43 -12.53
CA THR A 28 9.04 -1.99 -12.66
C THR A 28 8.69 -1.37 -11.32
N SER A 29 7.92 -2.05 -10.46
CA SER A 29 7.58 -1.57 -9.11
C SER A 29 8.81 -1.43 -8.20
N ILE A 30 9.76 -2.36 -8.29
CA ILE A 30 11.02 -2.32 -7.55
C ILE A 30 11.93 -1.20 -8.08
N THR A 31 12.03 -1.05 -9.41
CA THR A 31 12.78 0.05 -10.02
C THR A 31 12.22 1.40 -9.60
N LEU A 32 10.89 1.55 -9.56
CA LEU A 32 10.25 2.78 -9.07
C LEU A 32 10.57 3.04 -7.59
N LEU A 33 10.48 2.02 -6.73
CA LEU A 33 10.84 2.14 -5.32
C LEU A 33 12.32 2.54 -5.14
N LYS A 34 13.21 1.89 -5.89
CA LYS A 34 14.64 2.21 -5.90
C LYS A 34 14.88 3.64 -6.35
N GLN A 35 14.23 4.08 -7.44
CA GLN A 35 14.31 5.45 -7.93
C GLN A 35 13.84 6.44 -6.85
N GLN A 36 12.73 6.17 -6.18
CA GLN A 36 12.27 7.06 -5.11
C GLN A 36 13.24 7.13 -3.92
N LEU A 37 14.02 6.08 -3.66
CA LEU A 37 15.01 6.08 -2.60
C LEU A 37 16.34 6.77 -3.00
N GLU A 38 16.75 6.62 -4.26
CA GLU A 38 18.01 7.19 -4.77
C GLU A 38 17.90 8.67 -5.15
N PHE A 39 16.74 9.11 -5.63
CA PHE A 39 16.56 10.47 -6.16
C PHE A 39 16.07 11.50 -5.13
N THR A 40 15.63 11.06 -3.95
CA THR A 40 15.26 11.99 -2.88
C THR A 40 16.46 12.24 -1.98
N GLU A 41 16.97 13.48 -1.95
CA GLU A 41 18.07 13.92 -1.06
C GLU A 41 17.73 13.72 0.44
N THR A 42 16.44 13.65 0.75
CA THR A 42 15.90 13.31 2.07
C THR A 42 15.07 12.03 1.96
N ILE A 43 14.98 11.25 3.05
CA ILE A 43 14.16 10.02 3.06
C ILE A 43 12.71 10.39 2.72
N PRO A 44 12.06 9.71 1.76
CA PRO A 44 10.69 10.02 1.38
C PRO A 44 9.74 9.89 2.58
N PRO A 45 8.63 10.65 2.60
CA PRO A 45 7.68 10.57 3.70
C PRO A 45 7.11 9.15 3.83
N TRP A 46 6.98 8.67 5.06
CA TRP A 46 6.54 7.30 5.39
C TRP A 46 5.29 6.82 4.62
N PRO A 47 4.23 7.63 4.45
CA PRO A 47 3.05 7.21 3.68
C PRO A 47 3.38 6.85 2.22
N SER A 48 4.32 7.55 1.59
CA SER A 48 4.74 7.23 0.22
C SER A 48 5.51 5.93 0.15
N LEU A 49 6.41 5.69 1.13
CA LEU A 49 7.14 4.43 1.24
C LEU A 49 6.18 3.26 1.45
N GLN A 50 5.19 3.41 2.34
CA GLN A 50 4.17 2.41 2.61
C GLN A 50 3.32 2.10 1.35
N LYS A 51 2.91 3.12 0.59
CA LYS A 51 2.18 2.92 -0.68
C LYS A 51 2.99 2.11 -1.70
N ASN A 52 4.28 2.37 -1.83
CA ASN A 52 5.12 1.58 -2.74
C ASN A 52 5.35 0.16 -2.21
N ALA A 53 5.60 0.00 -0.91
CA ALA A 53 5.80 -1.30 -0.28
C ALA A 53 4.56 -2.19 -0.43
N THR A 54 3.36 -1.64 -0.20
CA THR A 54 2.08 -2.36 -0.42
C THR A 54 1.85 -2.69 -1.89
N SER A 55 2.28 -1.84 -2.83
CA SER A 55 2.25 -2.16 -4.26
C SER A 55 3.21 -3.31 -4.64
N VAL A 56 4.43 -3.32 -4.08
CA VAL A 56 5.38 -4.42 -4.26
C VAL A 56 4.83 -5.72 -3.65
N GLU A 57 4.25 -5.66 -2.46
CA GLU A 57 3.60 -6.79 -1.79
C GLU A 57 2.46 -7.36 -2.66
N TYR A 58 1.60 -6.49 -3.19
CA TYR A 58 0.52 -6.91 -4.08
C TYR A 58 1.06 -7.63 -5.32
N ASN A 59 2.07 -7.06 -5.98
CA ASN A 59 2.67 -7.68 -7.16
C ASN A 59 3.38 -9.01 -6.82
N LEU A 60 4.06 -9.09 -5.67
CA LEU A 60 4.69 -10.32 -5.19
C LEU A 60 3.66 -11.41 -4.93
N ARG A 61 2.56 -11.08 -4.24
CA ARG A 61 1.45 -12.01 -4.02
C ARG A 61 0.86 -12.49 -5.34
N LYS A 62 0.67 -11.59 -6.30
CA LYS A 62 0.17 -11.95 -7.65
C LYS A 62 1.12 -12.86 -8.43
N VAL A 63 2.43 -12.69 -8.28
CA VAL A 63 3.43 -13.62 -8.84
C VAL A 63 3.31 -14.99 -8.16
N GLY A 64 3.20 -15.02 -6.83
CA GLY A 64 2.97 -16.25 -6.06
C GLY A 64 1.72 -17.00 -6.49
N ASP A 65 0.58 -16.31 -6.56
CA ASP A 65 -0.69 -16.87 -7.02
C ASP A 65 -0.57 -17.45 -8.45
N SER A 66 0.11 -16.74 -9.35
CA SER A 66 0.33 -17.19 -10.72
C SER A 66 1.27 -18.40 -10.79
N MET A 67 2.28 -18.49 -9.93
CA MET A 67 3.20 -19.63 -9.88
C MET A 67 2.51 -20.87 -9.32
N MET A 68 1.68 -20.71 -8.28
CA MET A 68 0.85 -21.79 -7.73
C MET A 68 -0.16 -22.32 -8.74
N SER A 69 -0.78 -21.42 -9.51
CA SER A 69 -1.76 -21.78 -10.55
C SER A 69 -1.15 -22.65 -11.67
N PHE A 70 0.13 -22.43 -12.01
CA PHE A 70 0.83 -23.15 -13.08
C PHE A 70 1.93 -24.09 -12.57
N GLN A 71 1.90 -24.48 -11.30
CA GLN A 71 2.95 -25.28 -10.66
C GLN A 71 3.28 -26.59 -11.40
N ASN A 72 2.26 -27.29 -11.92
CA ASN A 72 2.42 -28.56 -12.64
C ASN A 72 3.19 -28.36 -13.96
N VAL A 73 2.92 -27.25 -14.65
CA VAL A 73 3.63 -26.87 -15.87
C VAL A 73 5.09 -26.54 -15.57
N PHE A 74 5.36 -25.80 -14.50
CA PHE A 74 6.74 -25.41 -14.16
C PHE A 74 7.56 -26.55 -13.55
N ALA A 75 6.92 -27.49 -12.83
CA ALA A 75 7.60 -28.66 -12.28
C ALA A 75 8.10 -29.62 -13.37
N THR A 76 7.36 -29.72 -14.48
CA THR A 76 7.70 -30.59 -15.63
C THR A 76 8.58 -29.90 -16.67
N ALA A 77 8.63 -28.56 -16.67
CA ALA A 77 9.42 -27.79 -17.61
C ALA A 77 10.91 -27.79 -17.24
N HIS A 78 11.77 -28.17 -18.19
CA HIS A 78 13.22 -28.07 -18.05
C HIS A 78 13.78 -27.00 -18.98
N ALA A 79 14.45 -26.00 -18.41
CA ALA A 79 15.10 -24.94 -19.17
C ALA A 79 16.48 -25.39 -19.67
N TYR A 80 16.73 -25.24 -20.97
CA TYR A 80 18.03 -25.44 -21.61
C TYR A 80 18.33 -24.27 -22.58
N PRO A 81 19.60 -23.92 -22.80
CA PRO A 81 19.95 -22.87 -23.75
C PRO A 81 19.59 -23.28 -25.17
N LEU A 82 19.08 -22.33 -25.95
CA LEU A 82 18.83 -22.57 -27.37
C LEU A 82 20.17 -22.67 -28.14
N PRO A 83 20.22 -23.41 -29.27
CA PRO A 83 21.44 -23.52 -30.09
C PRO A 83 21.98 -22.18 -30.61
N GLN A 84 21.14 -21.15 -30.64
CA GLN A 84 21.49 -19.77 -31.02
C GLN A 84 22.17 -18.97 -29.91
N PHE A 85 22.20 -19.48 -28.67
CA PHE A 85 22.84 -18.81 -27.55
C PHE A 85 24.37 -19.00 -27.61
N PRO A 86 25.19 -17.96 -27.42
CA PRO A 86 26.66 -18.05 -27.47
C PRO A 86 27.22 -18.76 -26.22
N GLY A 87 27.16 -20.10 -26.22
CA GLY A 87 27.53 -20.94 -25.07
C GLY A 87 29.01 -20.85 -24.67
N THR A 88 29.92 -20.53 -25.60
CA THR A 88 31.37 -20.48 -25.32
C THR A 88 31.85 -19.14 -24.79
N SER A 89 31.21 -18.02 -25.18
CA SER A 89 31.62 -16.68 -24.75
C SER A 89 30.91 -16.21 -23.47
N GLN A 90 29.70 -16.69 -23.23
CA GLN A 90 28.84 -16.23 -22.13
C GLN A 90 28.36 -17.38 -21.23
N GLU A 91 29.21 -18.38 -21.02
CA GLU A 91 28.90 -19.51 -20.14
C GLU A 91 28.59 -19.05 -18.71
N HIS A 92 29.38 -18.11 -18.18
CA HIS A 92 29.17 -17.58 -16.83
C HIS A 92 27.80 -16.91 -16.66
N LEU A 93 27.35 -16.14 -17.65
CA LEU A 93 26.02 -15.52 -17.65
C LEU A 93 24.91 -16.57 -17.68
N LEU A 94 25.09 -17.64 -18.45
CA LEU A 94 24.16 -18.77 -18.49
C LEU A 94 24.08 -19.47 -17.13
N GLN A 95 25.22 -19.71 -16.47
CA GLN A 95 25.26 -20.29 -15.14
C GLN A 95 24.55 -19.38 -14.11
N MET A 96 24.68 -18.05 -14.23
CA MET A 96 23.95 -17.11 -13.38
C MET A 96 22.44 -17.13 -13.65
N LEU A 97 22.00 -17.15 -14.91
CA LEU A 97 20.57 -17.16 -15.27
C LEU A 97 19.86 -18.46 -14.90
N LEU A 98 20.53 -19.60 -15.07
CA LEU A 98 19.98 -20.94 -14.78
C LEU A 98 20.26 -21.39 -13.35
N ARG A 99 20.80 -20.50 -12.50
CA ARG A 99 21.06 -20.80 -11.09
C ARG A 99 19.74 -21.08 -10.38
N LYS A 100 19.64 -22.28 -9.81
CA LYS A 100 18.53 -22.68 -8.90
C LYS A 100 18.87 -22.50 -7.42
N LYS A 101 20.13 -22.23 -7.11
CA LYS A 101 20.58 -22.05 -5.73
C LYS A 101 20.04 -20.72 -5.20
N LEU A 102 19.38 -20.78 -4.04
CA LEU A 102 18.82 -19.63 -3.34
C LEU A 102 19.94 -18.63 -2.96
N GLU A 103 19.54 -17.42 -2.60
CA GLU A 103 20.47 -16.44 -2.04
C GLU A 103 20.97 -16.93 -0.67
N PRO A 104 22.27 -16.81 -0.35
CA PRO A 104 22.82 -17.26 0.93
C PRO A 104 22.04 -16.72 2.14
N ARG A 105 21.64 -15.44 2.12
CA ARG A 105 20.83 -14.85 3.20
C ARG A 105 19.50 -15.56 3.43
N ALA A 106 18.86 -16.04 2.37
CA ALA A 106 17.60 -16.76 2.48
C ALA A 106 17.84 -18.25 2.84
N GLU A 107 19.00 -18.83 2.50
CA GLU A 107 19.43 -20.13 3.03
C GLU A 107 19.63 -20.07 4.54
N ASP A 108 20.38 -19.07 5.03
CA ASP A 108 20.63 -18.86 6.47
C ASP A 108 19.31 -18.71 7.25
N TRP A 109 18.36 -17.96 6.70
CA TRP A 109 17.05 -17.77 7.34
C TRP A 109 16.21 -19.05 7.36
N LEU A 110 16.29 -19.89 6.32
CA LEU A 110 15.64 -21.20 6.32
C LEU A 110 16.28 -22.16 7.32
N GLU A 111 17.61 -22.14 7.43
CA GLU A 111 18.34 -22.93 8.42
C GLU A 111 17.97 -22.50 9.85
N GLU A 112 17.91 -21.20 10.11
CA GLU A 112 17.44 -20.66 11.39
C GLU A 112 16.00 -21.08 11.68
N ALA A 113 15.09 -20.97 10.71
CA ALA A 113 13.70 -21.39 10.87
C ALA A 113 13.57 -22.90 11.13
N LEU A 114 14.39 -23.74 10.47
CA LEU A 114 14.43 -25.18 10.72
C LEU A 114 14.99 -25.49 12.11
N GLN A 115 16.06 -24.81 12.53
CA GLN A 115 16.63 -24.95 13.88
C GLN A 115 15.62 -24.53 14.95
N TRP A 116 14.87 -23.45 14.72
CA TRP A 116 13.76 -23.08 15.60
C TRP A 116 12.71 -24.19 15.62
N HIS A 117 12.27 -24.69 14.47
CA HIS A 117 11.30 -25.79 14.44
C HIS A 117 11.78 -27.01 15.23
N THR A 118 13.02 -27.46 15.03
CA THR A 118 13.56 -28.64 15.73
C THR A 118 13.72 -28.38 17.23
N ALA A 119 14.25 -27.23 17.62
CA ALA A 119 14.39 -26.85 19.04
C ALA A 119 13.02 -26.72 19.74
N TYR A 120 12.03 -26.12 19.08
CA TYR A 120 10.65 -26.04 19.59
C TYR A 120 9.98 -27.42 19.66
N GLN A 121 10.39 -28.37 18.81
CA GLN A 121 9.89 -29.74 18.83
C GLN A 121 10.52 -30.54 19.97
N GLU A 122 11.84 -30.48 20.15
CA GLU A 122 12.57 -31.21 21.20
C GLU A 122 12.17 -30.78 22.62
N VAL A 123 12.03 -29.47 22.88
CA VAL A 123 11.64 -28.94 24.20
C VAL A 123 10.24 -29.39 24.64
N ASN A 124 9.37 -29.80 23.70
CA ASN A 124 8.00 -30.20 23.98
C ASN A 124 7.79 -31.72 24.11
N VAL A 125 8.74 -32.56 23.67
CA VAL A 125 8.66 -34.02 23.87
C VAL A 125 8.74 -34.38 25.36
N ASP A 126 9.51 -33.63 26.14
CA ASP A 126 9.71 -33.87 27.58
C ASP A 126 8.53 -33.46 28.48
N LYS A 127 7.51 -32.75 27.94
CA LYS A 127 6.36 -32.25 28.73
C LYS A 127 5.02 -32.90 28.39
N GLY A 128 5.01 -34.01 27.66
CA GLY A 128 3.76 -34.75 27.37
C GLY A 128 2.68 -33.92 26.67
N ALA A 129 3.08 -32.83 25.99
CA ALA A 129 2.17 -31.92 25.33
C ALA A 129 1.69 -32.53 24.01
N THR A 130 0.65 -33.36 24.12
CA THR A 130 -0.19 -33.83 23.01
C THR A 130 -1.14 -32.75 22.46
N ASP A 131 -1.07 -31.53 23.01
CA ASP A 131 -1.99 -30.43 22.73
C ASP A 131 -1.41 -29.42 21.73
N ARG A 132 -0.87 -29.91 20.62
CA ARG A 132 -0.60 -29.08 19.45
C ARG A 132 -1.52 -29.53 18.34
N LEU A 133 -2.39 -28.60 17.93
CA LEU A 133 -3.17 -28.78 16.72
C LEU A 133 -2.19 -28.85 15.55
N ASP A 134 -2.20 -29.96 14.83
CA ASP A 134 -1.40 -30.11 13.61
C ASP A 134 -1.80 -29.04 12.59
N MET A 135 -0.95 -28.75 11.61
CA MET A 135 -1.26 -27.78 10.56
C MET A 135 -2.56 -28.15 9.82
N GLU A 136 -2.88 -29.43 9.72
CA GLU A 136 -4.16 -29.93 9.19
C GLU A 136 -5.36 -29.59 10.06
N GLN A 137 -5.18 -29.47 11.39
CA GLN A 137 -6.22 -29.07 12.35
C GLN A 137 -6.30 -27.55 12.53
N LEU A 138 -5.19 -26.84 12.30
CA LEU A 138 -5.13 -25.38 12.40
C LEU A 138 -5.75 -24.68 11.18
N LYS A 139 -5.61 -25.24 9.98
CA LYS A 139 -6.25 -24.73 8.76
C LYS A 139 -7.78 -24.57 8.87
N PRO A 140 -8.56 -25.60 9.27
CA PRO A 140 -10.00 -25.45 9.40
C PRO A 140 -10.39 -24.44 10.49
N LEU A 141 -9.58 -24.27 11.54
CA LEU A 141 -9.79 -23.23 12.54
C LEU A 141 -9.65 -21.83 11.93
N TRP A 142 -8.61 -21.60 11.12
CA TRP A 142 -8.45 -20.33 10.39
C TRP A 142 -9.54 -20.13 9.35
N ASP A 143 -9.93 -21.17 8.62
CA ASP A 143 -11.00 -21.09 7.63
C ASP A 143 -12.36 -20.81 8.26
N TRP A 144 -12.60 -21.27 9.50
CA TRP A 144 -13.77 -20.88 10.30
C TRP A 144 -13.66 -19.46 10.86
N ALA A 145 -12.48 -19.05 11.32
CA ALA A 145 -12.28 -17.73 11.92
C ALA A 145 -12.45 -16.59 10.89
N ARG A 146 -11.96 -16.78 9.67
CA ARG A 146 -12.04 -15.77 8.59
C ARG A 146 -13.46 -15.25 8.32
N PRO A 147 -14.48 -16.08 8.05
CA PRO A 147 -15.83 -15.59 7.81
C PRO A 147 -16.44 -14.94 9.06
N LEU A 148 -16.20 -15.47 10.26
CA LEU A 148 -16.67 -14.86 11.50
C LEU A 148 -16.09 -13.45 11.68
N THR A 149 -14.78 -13.29 11.46
CA THR A 149 -14.14 -11.97 11.52
C THR A 149 -14.67 -11.02 10.44
N SER A 150 -14.99 -11.54 9.26
CA SER A 150 -15.58 -10.74 8.18
C SER A 150 -17.02 -10.32 8.50
N GLU A 151 -17.81 -11.19 9.12
CA GLU A 151 -19.18 -10.89 9.55
C GLU A 151 -19.19 -9.82 10.64
N ILE A 152 -18.29 -9.94 11.63
CA ILE A 152 -18.11 -8.90 12.66
C ILE A 152 -17.67 -7.58 12.02
N ALA A 153 -16.70 -7.62 11.09
CA ALA A 153 -16.23 -6.41 10.41
C ALA A 153 -17.34 -5.74 9.58
N ASN A 154 -18.13 -6.53 8.84
CA ASN A 154 -19.24 -6.01 8.04
C ASN A 154 -20.37 -5.47 8.91
N GLY A 155 -20.73 -6.14 10.00
CA GLY A 155 -21.75 -5.65 10.93
C GLY A 155 -21.36 -4.33 11.59
N LEU A 156 -20.07 -4.16 11.91
CA LEU A 156 -19.55 -2.89 12.43
C LEU A 156 -19.48 -1.78 11.38
N ASP A 157 -19.32 -2.12 10.09
CA ASP A 157 -19.37 -1.16 8.97
C ASP A 157 -20.82 -0.75 8.64
N GLU A 158 -21.77 -1.69 8.68
CA GLU A 158 -23.21 -1.42 8.51
C GLU A 158 -23.78 -0.54 9.63
N GLU A 159 -23.26 -0.69 10.84
CA GLU A 159 -23.60 0.18 11.98
C GLU A 159 -22.85 1.54 11.93
N ASP A 160 -22.10 1.83 10.86
CA ASP A 160 -21.23 3.00 10.67
C ASP A 160 -20.25 3.23 11.84
N VAL A 161 -19.99 2.22 12.68
CA VAL A 161 -19.20 2.35 13.91
C VAL A 161 -17.78 2.80 13.64
N PHE A 162 -17.22 2.42 12.49
CA PHE A 162 -15.87 2.84 12.09
C PHE A 162 -15.81 4.28 11.57
N ARG A 163 -16.94 4.86 11.18
CA ARG A 163 -17.08 6.23 10.70
C ARG A 163 -17.67 7.17 11.75
N ASP A 164 -18.33 6.62 12.77
CA ASP A 164 -18.92 7.39 13.87
C ASP A 164 -17.83 7.96 14.79
N ASN A 165 -18.10 9.16 15.31
CA ASN A 165 -17.19 9.88 16.21
C ASN A 165 -17.26 9.35 17.66
N PHE A 166 -18.22 8.48 17.93
CA PHE A 166 -18.51 7.93 19.25
C PHE A 166 -18.31 6.42 19.28
N THR A 167 -17.79 5.92 20.40
CA THR A 167 -17.65 4.47 20.60
C THR A 167 -19.00 3.82 20.91
N ILE A 168 -19.13 2.51 20.61
CA ILE A 168 -20.35 1.73 20.91
C ILE A 168 -20.76 1.84 22.39
N ALA A 169 -19.78 1.86 23.30
CA ALA A 169 -20.00 1.98 24.74
C ALA A 169 -20.57 3.36 25.12
N GLU A 170 -20.07 4.43 24.50
CA GLU A 170 -20.50 5.81 24.74
C GLU A 170 -21.93 6.07 24.22
N ARG A 171 -22.31 5.44 23.10
CA ARG A 171 -23.69 5.47 22.59
C ARG A 171 -24.68 4.81 23.55
N GLN A 172 -24.29 3.68 24.17
CA GLN A 172 -25.15 2.97 25.11
C GLN A 172 -25.35 3.72 26.44
N THR A 173 -24.37 4.54 26.85
CA THR A 173 -24.48 5.40 28.04
C THR A 173 -25.20 6.73 27.80
N GLY A 174 -25.62 7.00 26.56
CA GLY A 174 -26.20 8.27 26.15
C GLY A 174 -25.11 9.28 25.76
N ILE A 175 -25.29 9.88 24.59
CA ILE A 175 -24.34 10.80 23.94
C ILE A 175 -24.19 12.13 24.72
N GLU A 176 -25.04 12.37 25.72
CA GLU A 176 -25.12 13.65 26.45
C GLU A 176 -23.97 13.89 27.44
N ASN A 177 -23.22 12.86 27.86
CA ASN A 177 -22.13 12.98 28.85
C ASN A 177 -20.77 12.43 28.37
N VAL A 178 -20.51 12.46 27.07
CA VAL A 178 -19.28 11.91 26.49
C VAL A 178 -18.18 12.98 26.46
N ASN A 179 -17.19 12.89 27.34
CA ASN A 179 -16.02 13.78 27.41
C ASN A 179 -14.78 13.18 26.69
N THR A 180 -14.89 11.94 26.18
CA THR A 180 -13.80 11.14 25.62
C THR A 180 -14.06 10.63 24.20
N GLY A 181 -15.10 11.15 23.54
CA GLY A 181 -15.36 10.86 22.14
C GLY A 181 -14.11 11.18 21.32
N ILE A 182 -13.90 10.45 20.24
CA ILE A 182 -12.77 10.65 19.33
C ILE A 182 -13.07 11.93 18.53
N HIS A 183 -13.09 13.08 19.20
CA HIS A 183 -13.29 14.41 18.64
C HIS A 183 -12.06 14.79 17.84
N LYS A 184 -11.97 14.23 16.64
CA LYS A 184 -11.21 14.81 15.56
C LYS A 184 -12.23 15.30 14.56
N ASN A 185 -12.54 16.58 14.64
CA ASN A 185 -13.12 17.32 13.51
C ASN A 185 -12.10 17.17 12.37
N LEU A 186 -12.32 16.17 11.52
CA LEU A 186 -11.49 15.91 10.34
C LEU A 186 -12.29 16.24 9.08
N ASP A 187 -13.03 17.35 9.11
CA ASP A 187 -13.42 18.12 7.92
C ASP A 187 -12.17 18.79 7.31
N ILE A 188 -11.13 18.01 7.01
CA ILE A 188 -9.90 18.48 6.33
C ILE A 188 -9.96 18.13 4.83
N TYR A 189 -10.98 17.39 4.39
CA TYR A 189 -11.31 17.26 2.98
C TYR A 189 -12.60 18.04 2.75
N GLY A 190 -12.45 19.29 2.33
CA GLY A 190 -13.54 19.95 1.63
C GLY A 190 -13.95 19.06 0.47
N GLU A 191 -15.26 18.86 0.33
CA GLU A 191 -15.87 18.32 -0.87
C GLU A 191 -15.32 19.12 -2.06
N ASP A 192 -14.38 18.53 -2.81
CA ASP A 192 -14.17 18.90 -4.20
C ASP A 192 -15.42 18.38 -4.93
N ASP A 193 -16.39 19.29 -5.05
CA ASP A 193 -17.56 19.17 -5.89
C ASP A 193 -17.06 19.18 -7.35
N ASP A 194 -16.79 17.99 -7.90
CA ASP A 194 -16.55 17.79 -9.32
C ASP A 194 -17.87 18.04 -10.06
N GLU A 195 -18.18 19.33 -10.30
CA GLU A 195 -19.23 19.74 -11.23
C GLU A 195 -18.79 19.40 -12.67
N ASP A 196 -19.41 18.34 -13.22
CA ASP A 196 -19.50 18.05 -14.64
C ASP A 196 -20.06 19.26 -15.41
N ASP A 197 -19.21 20.02 -16.11
CA ASP A 197 -19.63 21.02 -17.12
C ASP A 197 -19.28 20.53 -18.52
N ASP A 198 -20.20 19.76 -19.09
CA ASP A 198 -20.23 19.32 -20.47
C ASP A 198 -21.07 20.35 -21.27
N ASN A 199 -20.43 21.37 -21.85
CA ASN A 199 -21.05 22.09 -22.97
C ASN A 199 -20.07 22.60 -24.03
N SER A 200 -20.34 22.12 -25.24
CA SER A 200 -19.67 22.37 -26.51
C SER A 200 -19.93 23.76 -27.10
N ASP A 201 -18.87 24.32 -27.67
CA ASP A 201 -18.76 25.00 -28.97
C ASP A 201 -19.62 26.26 -29.28
N ALA A 202 -18.89 27.33 -29.58
CA ALA A 202 -19.04 28.24 -30.74
C ALA A 202 -19.21 29.74 -30.41
N GLY A 203 -18.27 30.54 -30.93
CA GLY A 203 -18.59 31.80 -31.60
C GLY A 203 -18.30 33.13 -30.89
N ALA A 204 -17.08 33.63 -31.09
CA ALA A 204 -16.70 35.01 -31.42
C ALA A 204 -17.44 36.22 -30.80
N ALA A 205 -16.69 37.10 -30.13
CA ALA A 205 -16.47 38.53 -30.47
C ALA A 205 -16.24 39.41 -29.23
N MET A 206 -15.27 40.32 -29.36
CA MET A 206 -14.84 41.31 -28.37
C MET A 206 -15.94 42.30 -27.95
N VAL A 207 -15.79 42.92 -26.77
CA VAL A 207 -15.77 44.39 -26.52
C VAL A 207 -15.91 44.69 -25.01
N GLY A 208 -15.07 45.60 -24.51
CA GLY A 208 -15.48 46.59 -23.50
C GLY A 208 -15.12 46.32 -22.03
N VAL A 209 -13.95 46.82 -21.62
CA VAL A 209 -13.69 47.24 -20.24
C VAL A 209 -14.65 48.37 -19.88
N GLU A 210 -15.48 48.20 -18.85
CA GLU A 210 -15.92 49.34 -18.04
C GLU A 210 -16.31 48.93 -16.61
N SER A 211 -15.86 49.78 -15.70
CA SER A 211 -15.89 49.64 -14.26
C SER A 211 -17.20 50.21 -13.71
N THR A 212 -18.04 49.41 -13.06
CA THR A 212 -18.99 49.97 -12.08
C THR A 212 -19.23 49.05 -10.90
N SER A 213 -18.92 49.63 -9.75
CA SER A 213 -19.13 49.27 -8.36
C SER A 213 -20.52 48.75 -7.94
N LYS A 214 -20.50 48.03 -6.81
CA LYS A 214 -21.56 47.81 -5.77
C LYS A 214 -22.20 46.42 -5.73
N ALA A 215 -21.47 45.46 -5.16
CA ALA A 215 -22.04 44.28 -4.52
C ALA A 215 -22.40 44.58 -3.05
N LYS A 216 -23.61 44.19 -2.66
CA LYS A 216 -24.24 44.37 -1.35
C LYS A 216 -23.55 43.48 -0.30
N ARG A 217 -23.14 44.07 0.83
CA ARG A 217 -22.66 43.37 2.02
C ARG A 217 -23.82 42.86 2.87
N ALA A 218 -23.78 41.58 3.23
CA ALA A 218 -24.49 41.02 4.38
C ALA A 218 -23.75 41.42 5.70
N PRO A 219 -24.46 41.52 6.84
CA PRO A 219 -23.87 42.03 8.08
C PRO A 219 -23.16 40.90 8.85
N VAL A 220 -21.82 40.92 8.87
CA VAL A 220 -21.04 40.10 9.79
C VAL A 220 -20.75 40.93 11.04
N SER A 221 -21.50 40.63 12.09
CA SER A 221 -21.29 41.10 13.46
C SER A 221 -20.07 40.39 14.05
N SER A 222 -18.92 41.06 14.04
CA SER A 222 -17.79 40.87 14.97
C SER A 222 -16.86 42.10 14.85
N PRO A 223 -16.51 42.82 15.92
CA PRO A 223 -15.53 43.91 15.82
C PRO A 223 -14.14 43.30 15.55
N GLN A 224 -13.71 43.34 14.28
CA GLN A 224 -12.31 43.12 13.92
C GLN A 224 -11.45 44.15 14.67
N GLN A 225 -10.81 43.71 15.75
CA GLN A 225 -9.73 44.46 16.36
C GLN A 225 -8.63 44.61 15.30
N ALA A 226 -8.34 45.87 14.94
CA ALA A 226 -7.23 46.19 14.05
C ALA A 226 -5.94 45.59 14.63
N PRO A 227 -5.11 44.91 13.82
CA PRO A 227 -3.85 44.37 14.33
C PRO A 227 -2.97 45.53 14.81
N LEU A 228 -2.41 45.40 16.01
CA LEU A 228 -1.52 46.41 16.60
C LEU A 228 -0.32 46.66 15.66
N PRO A 229 0.14 47.92 15.51
CA PRO A 229 1.29 48.21 14.67
C PRO A 229 2.53 47.49 15.20
N LEU A 230 3.27 46.84 14.30
CA LEU A 230 4.48 46.04 14.61
C LEU A 230 5.52 46.81 15.43
N VAL A 231 5.59 48.13 15.28
CA VAL A 231 6.51 49.00 16.02
C VAL A 231 6.20 48.99 17.51
N ASP A 232 4.92 48.96 17.90
CA ASP A 232 4.53 48.94 19.31
C ASP A 232 4.76 47.57 19.95
N LEU A 233 4.64 46.50 19.16
CA LEU A 233 4.98 45.14 19.58
C LEU A 233 6.50 45.02 19.80
N LEU A 234 7.30 45.58 18.90
CA LEU A 234 8.76 45.60 19.02
C LEU A 234 9.23 46.48 20.19
N ARG A 235 8.54 47.59 20.43
CA ARG A 235 8.80 48.49 21.57
C ARG A 235 8.42 47.86 22.90
N PHE A 236 7.31 47.12 22.97
CA PHE A 236 6.96 46.33 24.14
C PHE A 236 8.00 45.24 24.43
N MET A 237 8.42 44.49 23.42
CA MET A 237 9.43 43.43 23.58
C MET A 237 10.81 43.95 24.00
N SER A 238 11.20 45.13 23.52
CA SER A 238 12.54 45.69 23.79
C SER A 238 12.62 46.57 25.03
N SER A 239 11.54 47.26 25.38
CA SER A 239 11.55 48.26 26.46
C SER A 239 10.51 48.03 27.57
N GLY A 240 9.66 47.00 27.45
CA GLY A 240 8.61 46.66 28.41
C GLY A 240 7.46 47.68 28.49
N ALA A 241 7.47 48.74 27.67
CA ALA A 241 6.42 49.75 27.65
C ALA A 241 5.17 49.22 26.95
N THR A 242 4.01 49.26 27.63
CA THR A 242 2.75 48.78 27.07
C THR A 242 2.24 49.67 25.94
N PRO A 243 1.65 49.10 24.87
CA PRO A 243 1.14 49.85 23.73
C PRO A 243 -0.03 50.75 24.14
N SER A 244 0.02 52.03 23.76
CA SER A 244 -1.11 52.95 23.90
C SER A 244 -2.16 52.64 22.83
N ARG A 245 -3.38 52.31 23.27
CA ARG A 245 -4.54 52.06 22.40
C ARG A 245 -5.02 53.33 21.71
#